data_AF-A0A1Y2CN50-F1
#
_entry.id   AF-A0A1Y2CN50-F1
#
_cell.length_a   1.000
_cell.length_b   1.000
_cell.length_c   1.000
_cell.angle_alpha   90.00
_cell.angle_beta   90.00
_cell.angle_gamma   90.00
#
_symmetry.space_group_name_H-M   'P 1'
#
loop_
_entity.id
_entity.type
_entity.pdbx_description
1 polymer ?
#
loop_
_entity_poly.entity_id
_entity_poly.type
_entity_poly.pdbx_seq_one_letter_code
_entity_poly.pdbx_strand_id
1 'polypeptide(L)'
;MYRMSQGFGGVAVVQDRSSLYLYNSTVKDSFATDVAGAILGTGSAVVVLDGSTIQNATGSVGGAIKNEGVSTVSIVNGSKIVNCTATSAGAAYYGDSGGSIYVSRSVIANNVVLGSDGGGFYLARGEAATIDPNSSFQNNVAARYGGAVFATGGAVITITGPTIVTGNQAAQTGGALFMDSMANLTLQGPNLIINGNIAPIGSLAAFMSPPGGYLSRPKILESSGISGEIYVFYTATSVDMMNSGAFVGMSNVHLAGRAATLNIANVTSINNTSINFASTIPEFSVYAVDIFDNLVPVNYASPVIVSVQIQQSTKPQLMEKQSKPF
;
A
#
# COMPACT_ATOMS: atom_id res chain seq x y z
N MET A 1 36.94 12.67 -0.12
CA MET A 1 37.22 13.10 -1.50
C MET A 1 35.91 13.62 -2.09
N TYR A 2 35.86 14.88 -2.53
CA TYR A 2 34.63 15.60 -2.85
C TYR A 2 33.99 15.15 -4.18
N ARG A 3 32.68 14.88 -4.11
CA ARG A 3 31.59 15.11 -5.08
C ARG A 3 31.96 15.39 -6.54
N MET A 4 31.40 14.58 -7.45
CA MET A 4 30.64 15.12 -8.59
C MET A 4 29.47 14.21 -8.95
N SER A 5 28.26 14.75 -8.82
CA SER A 5 27.06 14.35 -9.56
C SER A 5 26.16 15.58 -9.61
N GLN A 6 26.52 16.48 -10.51
CA GLN A 6 25.62 17.56 -10.88
C GLN A 6 24.48 16.94 -11.69
N GLY A 7 23.27 16.98 -11.14
CA GLY A 7 22.03 16.80 -11.87
C GLY A 7 21.38 15.41 -11.82
N PHE A 8 22.01 14.34 -12.32
CA PHE A 8 21.25 13.11 -12.63
C PHE A 8 22.12 11.85 -12.56
N GLY A 9 21.59 10.75 -11.99
CA GLY A 9 22.16 9.41 -12.15
C GLY A 9 23.56 9.28 -11.60
N GLY A 10 23.71 9.29 -10.27
CA GLY A 10 25.00 9.36 -9.55
C GLY A 10 26.08 8.36 -9.96
N VAL A 11 25.71 7.28 -10.66
CA VAL A 11 26.60 6.35 -11.34
C VAL A 11 26.30 6.23 -12.84
N ALA A 12 25.03 6.13 -13.21
CA ALA A 12 24.64 5.91 -14.60
C ALA A 12 23.35 6.64 -14.99
N VAL A 13 23.32 7.09 -16.24
CA VAL A 13 22.10 7.51 -16.94
C VAL A 13 21.93 6.59 -18.14
N VAL A 14 20.81 5.87 -18.18
CA VAL A 14 20.46 4.92 -19.25
C VAL A 14 19.33 5.53 -20.04
N GLN A 15 19.59 5.83 -21.30
CA GLN A 15 18.66 6.58 -22.15
C GLN A 15 18.06 5.69 -23.23
N ASP A 16 16.89 6.11 -23.72
CA ASP A 16 16.09 5.52 -24.79
C ASP A 16 16.66 4.28 -25.50
N ARG A 17 15.97 3.15 -25.35
CA ARG A 17 16.29 1.85 -25.97
C ARG A 17 17.67 1.29 -25.63
N SER A 18 18.42 1.92 -24.73
CA SER A 18 19.66 1.38 -24.20
C SER A 18 19.37 0.47 -23.01
N SER A 19 20.29 -0.46 -22.74
CA SER A 19 20.21 -1.35 -21.60
C SER A 19 21.44 -1.22 -20.72
N LEU A 20 21.22 -1.25 -19.40
CA LEU A 20 22.25 -1.47 -18.40
C LEU A 20 21.97 -2.76 -17.65
N TYR A 21 22.94 -3.68 -17.68
CA TYR A 21 22.89 -4.91 -16.91
C TYR A 21 24.00 -4.91 -15.87
N LEU A 22 23.61 -5.00 -14.60
CA LEU A 22 24.51 -5.20 -13.48
C LEU A 22 24.37 -6.63 -12.99
N TYR A 23 25.41 -7.42 -13.18
CA TYR A 23 25.50 -8.81 -12.73
C TYR A 23 26.49 -8.92 -11.58
N ASN A 24 26.06 -9.47 -10.44
CA ASN A 24 26.89 -9.65 -9.25
C ASN A 24 27.74 -8.41 -8.88
N SER A 25 27.14 -7.23 -9.08
CA SER A 25 27.83 -5.95 -8.97
C SER A 25 27.38 -5.20 -7.73
N THR A 26 28.22 -4.28 -7.25
CA THR A 26 27.87 -3.39 -6.14
C THR A 26 28.04 -1.94 -6.55
N VAL A 27 26.93 -1.19 -6.51
CA VAL A 27 26.93 0.28 -6.53
C VAL A 27 26.82 0.75 -5.09
N LYS A 28 27.78 1.53 -4.61
CA LYS A 28 27.80 2.00 -3.22
C LYS A 28 28.18 3.45 -3.11
N ASP A 29 27.66 4.08 -2.05
CA ASP A 29 28.05 5.44 -1.63
C ASP A 29 27.92 6.46 -2.77
N SER A 30 26.91 6.25 -3.63
CA SER A 30 26.63 7.11 -4.77
C SER A 30 25.71 8.25 -4.37
N PHE A 31 25.82 9.37 -5.07
CA PHE A 31 25.10 10.59 -4.74
C PHE A 31 24.64 11.24 -6.03
N ALA A 32 23.51 11.95 -6.02
CA ALA A 32 23.08 12.91 -7.04
C ALA A 32 22.40 14.09 -6.34
N THR A 33 22.66 15.32 -6.81
CA THR A 33 22.06 16.52 -6.17
C THR A 33 20.56 16.65 -6.44
N ASP A 34 20.05 16.09 -7.53
CA ASP A 34 18.66 16.26 -7.94
C ASP A 34 17.95 14.91 -8.11
N VAL A 35 18.26 14.10 -9.13
CA VAL A 35 17.56 12.81 -9.28
C VAL A 35 18.49 11.60 -9.37
N ALA A 36 17.96 10.44 -8.98
CA ALA A 36 18.63 9.15 -9.09
C ALA A 36 20.00 9.14 -8.41
N GLY A 37 20.04 8.85 -7.11
CA GLY A 37 21.30 8.80 -6.38
C GLY A 37 22.27 7.73 -6.91
N ALA A 38 21.80 6.73 -7.66
CA ALA A 38 22.63 5.80 -8.41
C ALA A 38 22.31 5.78 -9.92
N ILE A 39 21.09 5.40 -10.31
CA ILE A 39 20.76 5.11 -11.72
C ILE A 39 19.51 5.87 -12.16
N LEU A 40 19.64 6.64 -13.24
CA LEU A 40 18.50 7.23 -13.94
C LEU A 40 18.20 6.40 -15.20
N GLY A 41 17.02 5.80 -15.28
CA GLY A 41 16.46 5.31 -16.55
C GLY A 41 15.58 6.39 -17.18
N THR A 42 15.73 6.65 -18.48
CA THR A 42 14.87 7.60 -19.21
C THR A 42 14.48 7.08 -20.59
N GLY A 43 13.32 7.51 -21.11
CA GLY A 43 12.79 7.06 -22.40
C GLY A 43 12.32 5.61 -22.33
N SER A 44 12.78 4.75 -23.25
CA SER A 44 12.49 3.31 -23.26
C SER A 44 13.66 2.46 -22.75
N ALA A 45 14.42 2.96 -21.78
CA ALA A 45 15.59 2.28 -21.24
C ALA A 45 15.25 0.97 -20.51
N VAL A 46 16.24 0.08 -20.39
CA VAL A 46 16.15 -1.16 -19.60
C VAL A 46 17.27 -1.17 -18.56
N VAL A 47 16.93 -1.31 -17.29
CA VAL A 47 17.88 -1.44 -16.18
C VAL A 47 17.66 -2.77 -15.48
N VAL A 48 18.71 -3.58 -15.37
CA VAL A 48 18.64 -4.89 -14.71
C VAL A 48 19.69 -4.99 -13.61
N LEU A 49 19.23 -5.29 -12.40
CA LEU A 49 20.04 -5.74 -11.28
C LEU A 49 19.81 -7.25 -11.12
N ASP A 50 20.85 -8.04 -11.35
CA ASP A 50 20.85 -9.48 -11.18
C ASP A 50 21.98 -9.88 -10.21
N GLY A 51 21.60 -10.42 -9.04
CA GLY A 51 22.54 -10.67 -7.94
C GLY A 51 23.29 -9.43 -7.46
N SER A 52 22.77 -8.22 -7.73
CA SER A 52 23.49 -6.96 -7.56
C SER A 52 22.94 -6.11 -6.42
N THR A 53 23.79 -5.27 -5.83
CA THR A 53 23.43 -4.41 -4.71
C THR A 53 23.60 -2.94 -5.06
N ILE A 54 22.58 -2.12 -4.80
CA ILE A 54 22.73 -0.67 -4.64
C ILE A 54 22.62 -0.35 -3.15
N GLN A 55 23.64 0.31 -2.59
CA GLN A 55 23.67 0.66 -1.18
C GLN A 55 24.13 2.09 -0.92
N ASN A 56 23.59 2.72 0.12
CA ASN A 56 23.98 4.07 0.55
C ASN A 56 23.89 5.12 -0.58
N ALA A 57 22.96 4.94 -1.52
CA ALA A 57 22.73 5.90 -2.59
C ALA A 57 21.87 7.06 -2.10
N THR A 58 22.18 8.29 -2.50
CA THR A 58 21.42 9.48 -2.09
C THR A 58 21.04 10.36 -3.27
N GLY A 59 19.76 10.68 -3.41
CA GLY A 59 19.21 11.61 -4.42
C GLY A 59 18.11 12.49 -3.84
N SER A 60 17.58 13.47 -4.59
CA SER A 60 16.35 14.16 -4.15
C SER A 60 15.10 13.32 -4.45
N VAL A 61 14.97 12.80 -5.68
CA VAL A 61 13.99 11.76 -6.01
C VAL A 61 14.67 10.50 -6.55
N GLY A 62 14.17 9.33 -6.18
CA GLY A 62 14.82 8.07 -6.55
C GLY A 62 16.16 7.94 -5.86
N GLY A 63 16.17 7.75 -4.54
CA GLY A 63 17.40 7.72 -3.74
C GLY A 63 18.42 6.73 -4.30
N ALA A 64 17.97 5.57 -4.79
CA ALA A 64 18.76 4.66 -5.61
C ALA A 64 18.45 4.84 -7.10
N ILE A 65 17.20 4.61 -7.51
CA ILE A 65 16.80 4.60 -8.92
C ILE A 65 15.66 5.59 -9.16
N LYS A 66 15.81 6.44 -10.19
CA LYS A 66 14.69 7.13 -10.82
C LYS A 66 14.41 6.50 -12.18
N ASN A 67 13.15 6.17 -12.42
CA ASN A 67 12.63 5.69 -13.68
C ASN A 67 11.76 6.78 -14.31
N GLU A 68 12.19 7.30 -15.45
CA GLU A 68 11.54 8.37 -16.18
C GLU A 68 11.16 7.90 -17.58
N GLY A 69 10.02 8.34 -18.10
CA GLY A 69 9.43 7.72 -19.28
C GLY A 69 8.95 6.29 -19.04
N VAL A 70 8.87 5.51 -20.11
CA VAL A 70 8.34 4.14 -20.13
C VAL A 70 9.43 3.08 -19.91
N SER A 71 10.53 3.45 -19.24
CA SER A 71 11.64 2.54 -18.99
C SER A 71 11.27 1.42 -18.01
N THR A 72 12.04 0.35 -18.08
CA THR A 72 11.81 -0.88 -17.33
C THR A 72 12.97 -1.14 -16.37
N VAL A 73 12.66 -1.44 -15.11
CA VAL A 73 13.65 -1.77 -14.09
C VAL A 73 13.37 -3.17 -13.56
N SER A 74 14.37 -4.04 -13.56
CA SER A 74 14.28 -5.40 -13.01
C SER A 74 15.27 -5.59 -11.87
N ILE A 75 14.79 -6.01 -10.70
CA ILE A 75 15.58 -6.30 -9.51
C ILE A 75 15.38 -7.77 -9.15
N VAL A 76 16.34 -8.62 -9.51
CA VAL A 76 16.15 -10.07 -9.50
C VAL A 76 17.30 -10.83 -8.84
N ASN A 77 17.04 -12.10 -8.52
CA ASN A 77 18.05 -13.10 -8.16
C ASN A 77 18.95 -12.71 -6.97
N GLY A 78 18.36 -12.30 -5.86
CA GLY A 78 19.12 -11.92 -4.65
C GLY A 78 19.63 -10.48 -4.66
N SER A 79 19.15 -9.66 -5.60
CA SER A 79 19.50 -8.25 -5.67
C SER A 79 18.97 -7.47 -4.47
N LYS A 80 19.63 -6.35 -4.16
CA LYS A 80 19.34 -5.54 -2.99
C LYS A 80 19.37 -4.05 -3.31
N ILE A 81 18.38 -3.30 -2.81
CA ILE A 81 18.46 -1.84 -2.69
C ILE A 81 18.31 -1.48 -1.22
N VAL A 82 19.40 -1.02 -0.60
CA VAL A 82 19.48 -0.86 0.85
C VAL A 82 20.10 0.44 1.31
N ASN A 83 19.63 0.96 2.45
CA ASN A 83 20.19 2.16 3.09
C ASN A 83 20.24 3.39 2.15
N CYS A 84 19.37 3.46 1.15
CA CYS A 84 19.33 4.58 0.24
C CYS A 84 18.45 5.70 0.82
N THR A 85 18.78 6.95 0.51
CA THR A 85 18.09 8.12 1.03
C THR A 85 17.56 8.98 -0.12
N ALA A 86 16.30 9.37 -0.05
CA ALA A 86 15.75 10.43 -0.89
C ALA A 86 15.37 11.64 -0.04
N THR A 87 15.78 12.85 -0.43
CA THR A 87 15.34 14.05 0.30
C THR A 87 13.88 14.38 0.04
N SER A 88 13.36 14.01 -1.14
CA SER A 88 11.99 14.27 -1.57
C SER A 88 11.18 12.98 -1.60
N ALA A 89 11.37 12.05 -2.55
CA ALA A 89 10.46 10.89 -2.69
C ALA A 89 11.16 9.63 -3.25
N GLY A 90 10.64 8.45 -2.89
CA GLY A 90 11.06 7.16 -3.46
C GLY A 90 12.53 6.84 -3.16
N ALA A 91 12.86 6.41 -1.94
CA ALA A 91 14.26 6.25 -1.56
C ALA A 91 14.95 5.06 -2.22
N ALA A 92 14.24 3.94 -2.45
CA ALA A 92 14.76 2.87 -3.31
C ALA A 92 14.43 3.11 -4.78
N TYR A 93 13.19 3.49 -5.07
CA TYR A 93 12.71 3.65 -6.42
C TYR A 93 11.70 4.80 -6.52
N TYR A 94 11.82 5.59 -7.56
CA TYR A 94 10.83 6.58 -7.96
C TYR A 94 10.49 6.41 -9.44
N GLY A 95 9.22 6.17 -9.75
CA GLY A 95 8.70 6.11 -11.12
C GLY A 95 7.41 6.93 -11.25
N ASP A 96 7.33 7.79 -12.26
CA ASP A 96 6.23 8.75 -12.43
C ASP A 96 5.81 8.99 -13.87
N SER A 97 6.08 8.04 -14.76
CA SER A 97 5.95 8.28 -16.20
C SER A 97 5.40 7.09 -16.99
N GLY A 98 4.72 6.17 -16.30
CA GLY A 98 4.09 5.01 -16.93
C GLY A 98 5.07 3.91 -17.33
N GLY A 99 6.24 3.86 -16.69
CA GLY A 99 7.21 2.78 -16.81
C GLY A 99 6.84 1.59 -15.94
N SER A 100 7.80 0.70 -15.72
CA SER A 100 7.57 -0.46 -14.86
C SER A 100 8.79 -0.89 -14.06
N ILE A 101 8.50 -1.48 -12.90
CA ILE A 101 9.47 -2.16 -12.04
C ILE A 101 9.03 -3.59 -11.74
N TYR A 102 9.95 -4.53 -11.91
CA TYR A 102 9.80 -5.93 -11.55
C TYR A 102 10.78 -6.30 -10.44
N VAL A 103 10.28 -6.88 -9.35
CA VAL A 103 11.10 -7.32 -8.20
C VAL A 103 10.84 -8.79 -7.94
N SER A 104 11.88 -9.62 -7.93
CA SER A 104 11.76 -11.05 -7.64
C SER A 104 12.96 -11.56 -6.86
N ARG A 105 12.73 -12.40 -5.84
CA ARG A 105 13.81 -12.97 -5.01
C ARG A 105 14.79 -11.91 -4.49
N SER A 106 14.31 -10.71 -4.14
CA SER A 106 15.16 -9.54 -3.87
C SER A 106 14.73 -8.75 -2.62
N VAL A 107 15.61 -7.86 -2.14
CA VAL A 107 15.42 -7.14 -0.86
C VAL A 107 15.45 -5.63 -1.07
N ILE A 108 14.40 -4.94 -0.62
CA ILE A 108 14.32 -3.48 -0.55
C ILE A 108 14.24 -3.10 0.94
N ALA A 109 15.32 -2.59 1.53
CA ALA A 109 15.35 -2.41 2.98
C ALA A 109 16.07 -1.18 3.50
N ASN A 110 15.60 -0.66 4.63
CA ASN A 110 16.19 0.48 5.35
C ASN A 110 16.33 1.74 4.47
N ASN A 111 15.47 1.91 3.47
CA ASN A 111 15.49 3.10 2.63
C ASN A 111 14.64 4.20 3.27
N VAL A 112 15.12 5.45 3.22
CA VAL A 112 14.54 6.56 3.98
C VAL A 112 14.24 7.75 3.08
N VAL A 113 13.00 8.23 3.14
CA VAL A 113 12.58 9.49 2.56
C VAL A 113 12.49 10.55 3.65
N LEU A 114 13.15 11.69 3.46
CA LEU A 114 13.21 12.77 4.47
C LEU A 114 12.07 13.80 4.36
N GLY A 115 11.53 14.02 3.15
CA GLY A 115 10.62 15.15 2.89
C GLY A 115 9.21 14.80 2.40
N SER A 116 9.01 13.61 1.81
CA SER A 116 7.72 13.24 1.19
C SER A 116 7.38 11.76 1.44
N ASP A 117 7.20 10.99 0.36
CA ASP A 117 6.44 9.73 0.37
C ASP A 117 7.25 8.59 -0.28
N GLY A 118 6.83 7.35 0.00
CA GLY A 118 7.39 6.16 -0.63
C GLY A 118 8.77 5.79 -0.07
N GLY A 119 8.81 5.34 1.18
CA GLY A 119 10.06 4.97 1.85
C GLY A 119 10.84 3.91 1.08
N GLY A 120 10.15 2.90 0.54
CA GLY A 120 10.70 2.05 -0.51
C GLY A 120 10.46 2.67 -1.88
N PHE A 121 9.24 2.53 -2.38
CA PHE A 121 8.86 2.91 -3.74
C PHE A 121 7.87 4.09 -3.75
N TYR A 122 8.10 5.01 -4.68
CA TYR A 122 7.12 6.01 -5.11
C TYR A 122 6.69 5.69 -6.55
N LEU A 123 5.39 5.48 -6.76
CA LEU A 123 4.80 5.08 -8.04
C LEU A 123 3.70 6.07 -8.42
N ALA A 124 3.79 6.68 -9.60
CA ALA A 124 2.82 7.66 -10.06
C ALA A 124 2.53 7.57 -11.56
N ARG A 125 1.42 8.19 -11.99
CA ARG A 125 1.10 8.42 -13.42
C ARG A 125 1.16 7.14 -14.26
N GLY A 126 0.50 6.09 -13.79
CA GLY A 126 0.40 4.81 -14.48
C GLY A 126 1.60 3.87 -14.32
N GLU A 127 2.57 4.19 -13.46
CA GLU A 127 3.69 3.31 -13.17
C GLU A 127 3.22 1.93 -12.68
N ALA A 128 3.78 0.85 -13.25
CA ALA A 128 3.43 -0.52 -12.90
C ALA A 128 4.53 -1.18 -12.04
N ALA A 129 4.16 -1.74 -10.89
CA ALA A 129 5.05 -2.51 -10.05
C ALA A 129 4.56 -3.95 -9.88
N THR A 130 5.41 -4.92 -10.22
CA THR A 130 5.20 -6.33 -9.97
C THR A 130 6.22 -6.83 -8.96
N ILE A 131 5.74 -7.20 -7.78
CA ILE A 131 6.53 -7.73 -6.67
C ILE A 131 6.21 -9.22 -6.56
N ASP A 132 7.13 -10.00 -7.10
CA ASP A 132 7.01 -11.45 -7.21
C ASP A 132 7.60 -12.18 -6.00
N PRO A 133 7.29 -13.49 -5.87
CA PRO A 133 7.66 -14.29 -4.73
C PRO A 133 9.12 -14.22 -4.30
N ASN A 134 9.31 -14.50 -3.02
CA ASN A 134 10.55 -14.48 -2.26
C ASN A 134 11.23 -13.11 -2.22
N SER A 135 10.44 -12.04 -2.42
CA SER A 135 10.90 -10.66 -2.27
C SER A 135 10.58 -10.13 -0.87
N SER A 136 11.28 -9.07 -0.45
CA SER A 136 10.98 -8.42 0.82
C SER A 136 11.17 -6.91 0.81
N PHE A 137 10.29 -6.22 1.54
CA PHE A 137 10.31 -4.79 1.82
C PHE A 137 10.38 -4.60 3.33
N GLN A 138 11.52 -4.15 3.84
CA GLN A 138 11.80 -4.17 5.28
C GLN A 138 12.28 -2.82 5.79
N ASN A 139 11.68 -2.32 6.87
CA ASN A 139 12.17 -1.14 7.59
C ASN A 139 12.37 0.11 6.72
N ASN A 140 11.60 0.25 5.63
CA ASN A 140 11.64 1.46 4.82
C ASN A 140 10.80 2.54 5.50
N VAL A 141 11.25 3.79 5.44
CA VAL A 141 10.66 4.91 6.19
C VAL A 141 10.28 6.05 5.25
N ALA A 142 9.02 6.46 5.31
CA ALA A 142 8.50 7.64 4.64
C ALA A 142 8.21 8.77 5.64
N ALA A 143 8.58 10.00 5.29
CA ALA A 143 8.29 11.18 6.10
C ALA A 143 6.79 11.51 6.17
N ARG A 144 5.97 11.01 5.23
CA ARG A 144 4.51 11.24 5.24
C ARG A 144 3.73 9.95 4.97
N TYR A 145 3.83 9.41 3.75
CA TYR A 145 2.93 8.37 3.28
C TYR A 145 3.65 7.17 2.65
N GLY A 146 3.13 5.97 2.88
CA GLY A 146 3.59 4.75 2.20
C GLY A 146 5.00 4.36 2.60
N GLY A 147 5.18 3.76 3.78
CA GLY A 147 6.50 3.39 4.28
C GLY A 147 7.21 2.39 3.36
N ALA A 148 6.50 1.37 2.87
CA ALA A 148 7.02 0.48 1.83
C ALA A 148 6.74 1.04 0.43
N VAL A 149 5.47 1.34 0.13
CA VAL A 149 5.03 1.78 -1.19
C VAL A 149 4.03 2.92 -1.05
N PHE A 150 4.30 4.02 -1.76
CA PHE A 150 3.35 5.05 -2.07
C PHE A 150 2.96 4.96 -3.55
N ALA A 151 1.65 4.93 -3.83
CA ALA A 151 1.12 4.83 -5.17
C ALA A 151 0.04 5.87 -5.45
N THR A 152 0.16 6.57 -6.57
CA THR A 152 -0.80 7.61 -7.00
C THR A 152 -0.99 7.65 -8.51
N GLY A 153 -1.93 8.47 -8.99
CA GLY A 153 -2.12 8.78 -10.41
C GLY A 153 -2.30 7.56 -11.31
N GLY A 154 -3.13 6.60 -10.91
CA GLY A 154 -3.39 5.39 -11.70
C GLY A 154 -2.25 4.35 -11.70
N ALA A 155 -1.26 4.46 -10.81
CA ALA A 155 -0.23 3.43 -10.65
C ALA A 155 -0.85 2.06 -10.31
N VAL A 156 -0.22 0.98 -10.77
CA VAL A 156 -0.73 -0.40 -10.59
C VAL A 156 0.31 -1.24 -9.86
N ILE A 157 -0.09 -1.88 -8.77
CA ILE A 157 0.80 -2.71 -7.95
C ILE A 157 0.24 -4.11 -7.85
N THR A 158 1.07 -5.11 -8.10
CA THR A 158 0.79 -6.51 -7.80
C THR A 158 1.86 -7.06 -6.87
N ILE A 159 1.44 -7.62 -5.73
CA ILE A 159 2.28 -8.30 -4.75
C ILE A 159 1.82 -9.75 -4.67
N THR A 160 2.71 -10.66 -5.04
CA THR A 160 2.45 -12.10 -5.03
C THR A 160 3.23 -12.78 -3.92
N GLY A 161 2.53 -13.55 -3.10
CA GLY A 161 3.10 -14.37 -2.05
C GLY A 161 3.82 -15.62 -2.61
N PRO A 162 4.87 -16.12 -1.93
CA PRO A 162 5.42 -15.64 -0.65
C PRO A 162 6.17 -14.31 -0.78
N THR A 163 5.79 -13.28 -0.03
CA THR A 163 6.49 -11.98 0.01
C THR A 163 6.37 -11.41 1.41
N ILE A 164 7.40 -10.69 1.87
CA ILE A 164 7.47 -10.16 3.24
C ILE A 164 7.52 -8.63 3.20
N VAL A 165 6.53 -7.95 3.80
CA VAL A 165 6.46 -6.49 3.92
C VAL A 165 6.32 -6.13 5.40
N THR A 166 7.43 -5.81 6.06
CA THR A 166 7.46 -5.68 7.53
C THR A 166 8.32 -4.53 8.03
N GLY A 167 7.98 -3.98 9.20
CA GLY A 167 8.74 -2.92 9.84
C GLY A 167 8.75 -1.59 9.08
N ASN A 168 7.99 -1.46 7.98
CA ASN A 168 7.96 -0.23 7.21
C ASN A 168 7.14 0.82 7.96
N GLN A 169 7.56 2.08 7.88
CA GLN A 169 7.02 3.17 8.66
C GLN A 169 6.62 4.35 7.78
N ALA A 170 5.45 4.92 8.03
CA ALA A 170 5.06 6.22 7.52
C ALA A 170 4.68 7.13 8.70
N ALA A 171 5.13 8.38 8.69
CA ALA A 171 4.84 9.29 9.80
C ALA A 171 3.36 9.70 9.88
N GLN A 172 2.58 9.55 8.80
CA GLN A 172 1.16 9.95 8.76
C GLN A 172 0.24 8.77 8.41
N THR A 173 0.38 8.20 7.21
CA THR A 173 -0.63 7.26 6.69
C THR A 173 -0.01 6.17 5.82
N GLY A 174 -0.50 4.93 5.93
CA GLY A 174 -0.07 3.81 5.09
C GLY A 174 1.31 3.29 5.48
N GLY A 175 1.40 2.59 6.61
CA GLY A 175 2.69 2.11 7.15
C GLY A 175 3.44 1.22 6.16
N ALA A 176 2.75 0.23 5.58
CA ALA A 176 3.25 -0.46 4.39
C ALA A 176 2.80 0.23 3.10
N LEU A 177 1.49 0.33 2.87
CA LEU A 177 0.94 0.70 1.56
C LEU A 177 0.07 1.96 1.66
N PHE A 178 0.28 2.90 0.74
CA PHE A 178 -0.61 4.06 0.56
C PHE A 178 -1.06 4.15 -0.90
N MET A 179 -2.37 4.19 -1.12
CA MET A 179 -2.99 4.15 -2.44
C MET A 179 -3.86 5.39 -2.65
N ASP A 180 -3.53 6.22 -3.63
CA ASP A 180 -4.26 7.47 -3.94
C ASP A 180 -4.45 7.71 -5.44
N SER A 181 -5.30 8.69 -5.80
CA SER A 181 -5.61 9.14 -7.15
C SER A 181 -5.71 8.00 -8.19
N MET A 182 -6.64 7.05 -7.94
CA MET A 182 -6.94 5.90 -8.80
C MET A 182 -5.86 4.80 -8.85
N ALA A 183 -4.88 4.81 -7.93
CA ALA A 183 -3.92 3.73 -7.86
C ALA A 183 -4.59 2.39 -7.48
N ASN A 184 -4.08 1.30 -8.05
CA ASN A 184 -4.63 -0.04 -7.97
C ASN A 184 -3.68 -0.99 -7.24
N LEU A 185 -4.23 -1.83 -6.37
CA LEU A 185 -3.47 -2.83 -5.61
C LEU A 185 -4.01 -4.23 -5.85
N THR A 186 -3.07 -5.16 -6.07
CA THR A 186 -3.26 -6.60 -6.05
C THR A 186 -2.37 -7.28 -5.05
N LEU A 187 -2.99 -8.00 -4.12
CA LEU A 187 -2.31 -8.88 -3.16
C LEU A 187 -2.81 -10.29 -3.43
N GLN A 188 -1.93 -11.25 -3.74
CA GLN A 188 -2.38 -12.58 -4.12
C GLN A 188 -1.36 -13.66 -3.74
N GLY A 189 -1.80 -14.91 -3.74
CA GLY A 189 -0.93 -16.06 -3.49
C GLY A 189 -0.79 -16.40 -2.00
N PRO A 190 -0.34 -17.62 -1.68
CA PRO A 190 -0.15 -18.06 -0.32
C PRO A 190 1.09 -17.41 0.32
N ASN A 191 1.20 -17.47 1.65
CA ASN A 191 2.39 -17.07 2.40
C ASN A 191 2.81 -15.59 2.21
N LEU A 192 1.86 -14.71 1.90
CA LEU A 192 2.07 -13.28 1.96
C LEU A 192 2.09 -12.81 3.43
N ILE A 193 3.12 -12.08 3.82
CA ILE A 193 3.30 -11.55 5.18
C ILE A 193 3.36 -10.02 5.08
N ILE A 194 2.37 -9.34 5.65
CA ILE A 194 2.32 -7.89 5.76
C ILE A 194 1.94 -7.56 7.20
N ASN A 195 2.94 -7.39 8.07
CA ASN A 195 2.75 -7.15 9.50
C ASN A 195 3.84 -6.26 10.10
N GLY A 196 3.61 -5.78 11.32
CA GLY A 196 4.59 -4.96 12.05
C GLY A 196 4.96 -3.65 11.35
N ASN A 197 4.16 -3.20 10.39
CA ASN A 197 4.31 -1.89 9.75
C ASN A 197 3.63 -0.83 10.64
N ILE A 198 4.07 0.43 10.55
CA ILE A 198 3.73 1.47 11.51
C ILE A 198 3.27 2.73 10.78
N ALA A 199 2.06 3.18 11.08
CA ALA A 199 1.58 4.53 10.76
C ALA A 199 0.46 4.89 11.74
N PRO A 200 0.24 6.19 12.03
CA PRO A 200 -0.92 6.65 12.78
C PRO A 200 -2.26 6.24 12.15
N ILE A 201 -2.32 6.13 10.81
CA ILE A 201 -3.52 5.73 10.07
C ILE A 201 -3.15 4.64 9.07
N GLY A 202 -3.79 3.48 9.16
CA GLY A 202 -3.63 2.42 8.18
C GLY A 202 -2.22 1.81 8.20
N SER A 203 -1.86 1.16 9.30
CA SER A 203 -0.53 0.56 9.46
C SER A 203 -0.22 -0.50 8.40
N LEU A 204 -1.22 -1.27 7.97
CA LEU A 204 -1.12 -2.18 6.83
C LEU A 204 -1.29 -1.41 5.51
N ALA A 205 -2.44 -0.77 5.33
CA ALA A 205 -2.74 -0.05 4.09
C ALA A 205 -3.70 1.12 4.31
N ALA A 206 -3.58 2.13 3.46
CA ALA A 206 -4.55 3.20 3.34
C ALA A 206 -4.97 3.43 1.89
N PHE A 207 -6.26 3.60 1.66
CA PHE A 207 -6.87 3.85 0.35
C PHE A 207 -7.58 5.20 0.39
N MET A 208 -7.05 6.17 -0.36
CA MET A 208 -7.50 7.56 -0.37
C MET A 208 -8.15 7.97 -1.70
N SER A 209 -8.44 7.02 -2.60
CA SER A 209 -9.06 7.33 -3.90
C SER A 209 -10.54 6.98 -3.94
N PRO A 210 -11.38 7.77 -4.65
CA PRO A 210 -12.64 7.27 -5.18
C PRO A 210 -12.38 6.21 -6.27
N PRO A 211 -13.37 5.34 -6.59
CA PRO A 211 -13.14 4.20 -7.49
C PRO A 211 -12.67 4.62 -8.88
N GLY A 212 -11.67 3.90 -9.39
CA GLY A 212 -11.10 4.06 -10.75
C GLY A 212 -10.80 2.73 -11.45
N GLY A 213 -11.45 1.64 -11.03
CA GLY A 213 -11.35 0.32 -11.66
C GLY A 213 -10.44 -0.65 -10.90
N TYR A 214 -11.08 -1.50 -10.09
CA TYR A 214 -10.56 -2.76 -9.54
C TYR A 214 -9.54 -2.64 -8.40
N LEU A 215 -9.98 -2.31 -7.19
CA LEU A 215 -9.24 -2.82 -6.03
C LEU A 215 -9.34 -4.34 -6.09
N SER A 216 -8.24 -4.99 -6.46
CA SER A 216 -8.28 -6.41 -6.73
C SER A 216 -8.46 -7.19 -5.42
N ARG A 217 -8.89 -8.44 -5.59
CA ARG A 217 -9.57 -9.23 -4.57
C ARG A 217 -8.55 -10.15 -3.93
N PRO A 218 -7.94 -9.78 -2.78
CA PRO A 218 -6.93 -10.61 -2.18
C PRO A 218 -7.46 -12.01 -1.92
N LYS A 219 -6.84 -13.00 -2.59
CA LYS A 219 -7.05 -14.40 -2.30
C LYS A 219 -5.91 -14.85 -1.41
N ILE A 220 -6.12 -14.71 -0.11
CA ILE A 220 -5.19 -15.13 0.91
C ILE A 220 -5.57 -16.55 1.32
N LEU A 221 -4.80 -17.54 0.86
CA LEU A 221 -4.91 -18.91 1.34
C LEU A 221 -3.77 -19.14 2.34
N GLU A 222 -4.10 -19.63 3.53
CA GLU A 222 -3.11 -20.09 4.53
C GLU A 222 -2.10 -19.03 5.00
N SER A 223 -2.47 -17.74 5.07
CA SER A 223 -1.57 -16.73 5.65
C SER A 223 -1.89 -16.46 7.11
N SER A 224 -0.88 -16.58 7.97
CA SER A 224 -0.90 -16.10 9.37
C SER A 224 -0.26 -14.71 9.54
N GLY A 225 0.30 -14.16 8.46
CA GLY A 225 1.22 -13.02 8.52
C GLY A 225 0.65 -11.67 8.08
N ILE A 226 -0.65 -11.58 7.74
CA ILE A 226 -1.27 -10.30 7.36
C ILE A 226 -2.01 -9.75 8.58
N SER A 227 -1.53 -8.62 9.08
CA SER A 227 -2.10 -7.96 10.26
C SER A 227 -1.76 -6.47 10.25
N GLY A 228 -2.63 -5.66 10.83
CA GLY A 228 -2.50 -4.22 10.90
C GLY A 228 -3.79 -3.55 10.47
N GLU A 229 -3.82 -2.23 10.57
CA GLU A 229 -5.01 -1.45 10.27
C GLU A 229 -5.10 -1.18 8.77
N ILE A 230 -6.30 -1.35 8.23
CA ILE A 230 -6.63 -0.92 6.87
C ILE A 230 -7.57 0.26 6.97
N TYR A 231 -7.21 1.37 6.34
CA TYR A 231 -8.07 2.54 6.27
C TYR A 231 -8.56 2.78 4.84
N VAL A 232 -9.86 2.92 4.64
CA VAL A 232 -10.44 3.25 3.34
C VAL A 232 -11.24 4.51 3.46
N PHE A 233 -10.81 5.53 2.72
CA PHE A 233 -11.50 6.79 2.57
C PHE A 233 -12.37 6.70 1.30
N TYR A 234 -13.52 7.38 1.33
CA TYR A 234 -14.60 7.33 0.34
C TYR A 234 -15.54 6.11 0.45
N THR A 235 -16.82 6.43 0.52
CA THR A 235 -17.92 5.45 0.59
C THR A 235 -17.94 4.53 -0.61
N ALA A 236 -17.81 5.06 -1.82
CA ALA A 236 -17.92 4.26 -3.04
C ALA A 236 -16.82 3.19 -3.09
N THR A 237 -15.59 3.55 -2.73
CA THR A 237 -14.45 2.63 -2.62
C THR A 237 -14.68 1.60 -1.53
N SER A 238 -15.11 2.04 -0.35
CA SER A 238 -15.41 1.16 0.77
C SER A 238 -16.49 0.12 0.43
N VAL A 239 -17.57 0.55 -0.23
CA VAL A 239 -18.68 -0.32 -0.66
C VAL A 239 -18.21 -1.32 -1.72
N ASP A 240 -17.42 -0.89 -2.69
CA ASP A 240 -16.86 -1.78 -3.72
C ASP A 240 -15.94 -2.86 -3.10
N MET A 241 -15.06 -2.47 -2.19
CA MET A 241 -14.19 -3.41 -1.46
C MET A 241 -14.99 -4.39 -0.60
N MET A 242 -16.03 -3.92 0.10
CA MET A 242 -16.90 -4.79 0.88
C MET A 242 -17.63 -5.81 -0.02
N ASN A 243 -18.23 -5.34 -1.12
CA ASN A 243 -19.01 -6.19 -2.02
C ASN A 243 -18.15 -7.18 -2.80
N SER A 244 -16.92 -6.81 -3.13
CA SER A 244 -15.98 -7.69 -3.84
C SER A 244 -15.38 -8.78 -2.95
N GLY A 245 -15.49 -8.65 -1.62
CA GLY A 245 -14.89 -9.56 -0.64
C GLY A 245 -13.42 -9.23 -0.33
N ALA A 246 -12.98 -8.00 -0.58
CA ALA A 246 -11.56 -7.63 -0.46
C ALA A 246 -11.01 -7.72 0.97
N PHE A 247 -11.88 -7.69 1.98
CA PHE A 247 -11.48 -7.78 3.40
C PHE A 247 -11.62 -9.17 4.01
N VAL A 248 -12.00 -10.19 3.23
CA VAL A 248 -12.16 -11.55 3.76
C VAL A 248 -10.81 -12.04 4.30
N GLY A 249 -10.77 -12.36 5.60
CA GLY A 249 -9.55 -12.79 6.30
C GLY A 249 -8.65 -11.65 6.80
N MET A 250 -9.04 -10.38 6.61
CA MET A 250 -8.36 -9.22 7.18
C MET A 250 -8.92 -8.86 8.55
N SER A 251 -8.09 -8.24 9.39
CA SER A 251 -8.50 -7.73 10.70
C SER A 251 -8.32 -6.22 10.76
N ASN A 252 -9.10 -5.53 11.60
CA ASN A 252 -9.02 -4.10 11.87
C ASN A 252 -9.16 -3.22 10.62
N VAL A 253 -10.33 -3.30 9.99
CA VAL A 253 -10.68 -2.48 8.83
C VAL A 253 -11.47 -1.25 9.29
N HIS A 254 -11.08 -0.08 8.83
CA HIS A 254 -11.72 1.21 9.11
C HIS A 254 -12.19 1.82 7.80
N LEU A 255 -13.50 1.99 7.66
CA LEU A 255 -14.13 2.55 6.47
C LEU A 255 -14.73 3.92 6.80
N ALA A 256 -14.36 4.94 6.03
CA ALA A 256 -14.80 6.32 6.24
C ALA A 256 -15.24 7.00 4.94
N GLY A 257 -16.23 7.88 5.01
CA GLY A 257 -16.81 8.52 3.82
C GLY A 257 -18.14 9.23 4.08
N ARG A 258 -18.81 9.67 3.00
CA ARG A 258 -20.16 10.23 3.05
C ARG A 258 -21.11 9.32 2.29
N ALA A 259 -22.15 8.78 2.92
CA ALA A 259 -23.13 7.92 2.25
C ALA A 259 -24.54 8.49 2.41
N ALA A 260 -25.32 8.52 1.32
CA ALA A 260 -26.77 8.70 1.42
C ALA A 260 -27.49 7.35 1.65
N THR A 261 -26.93 6.27 1.10
CA THR A 261 -27.43 4.90 1.25
C THR A 261 -26.24 3.94 1.32
N LEU A 262 -26.33 2.90 2.15
CA LEU A 262 -25.32 1.86 2.29
C LEU A 262 -25.92 0.49 1.97
N ASN A 263 -25.50 -0.12 0.87
CA ASN A 263 -25.90 -1.48 0.46
C ASN A 263 -24.67 -2.41 0.49
N ILE A 264 -24.70 -3.40 1.36
CA ILE A 264 -23.63 -4.39 1.53
C ILE A 264 -24.17 -5.76 1.12
N ALA A 265 -23.61 -6.33 0.05
CA ALA A 265 -24.03 -7.62 -0.49
C ALA A 265 -23.25 -8.80 0.11
N ASN A 266 -22.00 -8.59 0.51
CA ASN A 266 -21.14 -9.64 1.06
C ASN A 266 -20.84 -9.39 2.55
N VAL A 267 -21.68 -9.92 3.43
CA VAL A 267 -21.58 -9.72 4.89
C VAL A 267 -20.33 -10.37 5.53
N THR A 268 -19.58 -11.21 4.82
CA THR A 268 -18.36 -11.81 5.37
C THR A 268 -17.16 -10.85 5.38
N SER A 269 -17.24 -9.74 4.63
CA SER A 269 -16.18 -8.73 4.54
C SER A 269 -16.25 -7.65 5.62
N ILE A 270 -17.26 -7.68 6.50
CA ILE A 270 -17.45 -6.68 7.57
C ILE A 270 -17.10 -7.22 8.97
N ASN A 271 -16.49 -8.40 9.05
CA ASN A 271 -16.06 -8.94 10.34
C ASN A 271 -14.89 -8.11 10.90
N ASN A 272 -15.00 -7.63 12.15
CA ASN A 272 -14.04 -6.72 12.78
C ASN A 272 -13.77 -5.43 11.97
N THR A 273 -14.81 -4.92 11.31
CA THR A 273 -14.77 -3.68 10.53
C THR A 273 -15.50 -2.58 11.27
N SER A 274 -14.87 -1.41 11.40
CA SER A 274 -15.51 -0.17 11.83
C SER A 274 -15.93 0.65 10.61
N ILE A 275 -17.16 1.16 10.62
CA ILE A 275 -17.75 1.90 9.50
C ILE A 275 -18.27 3.24 10.01
N ASN A 276 -17.78 4.33 9.43
CA ASN A 276 -18.22 5.69 9.73
C ASN A 276 -18.51 6.45 8.42
N PHE A 277 -19.77 6.41 7.96
CA PHE A 277 -20.20 7.11 6.75
C PHE A 277 -21.11 8.32 6.99
N ALA A 278 -21.02 8.95 8.16
CA ALA A 278 -21.87 10.08 8.54
C ALA A 278 -21.82 11.21 7.48
N SER A 279 -22.99 11.60 6.98
CA SER A 279 -23.14 12.74 6.07
C SER A 279 -22.61 14.01 6.72
N THR A 280 -21.88 14.85 6.00
CA THR A 280 -21.41 16.14 6.54
C THR A 280 -22.54 17.09 6.90
N ILE A 281 -22.37 17.72 8.08
CA ILE A 281 -22.82 19.05 8.55
C ILE A 281 -23.81 19.78 7.63
N PRO A 282 -24.93 20.30 8.16
CA PRO A 282 -25.56 21.49 7.60
C PRO A 282 -25.44 22.71 8.53
N GLU A 283 -25.57 23.93 7.99
CA GLU A 283 -25.74 25.19 8.75
C GLU A 283 -27.10 25.25 9.50
N PHE A 284 -27.49 24.21 10.24
CA PHE A 284 -28.65 24.26 11.14
C PHE A 284 -28.54 23.24 12.28
N SER A 285 -29.22 23.54 13.40
CA SER A 285 -29.22 22.71 14.62
C SER A 285 -30.10 21.47 14.49
N VAL A 286 -29.57 20.32 14.93
CA VAL A 286 -30.29 19.04 15.05
C VAL A 286 -30.27 18.62 16.52
N TYR A 287 -31.42 18.16 17.03
CA TYR A 287 -31.59 17.61 18.38
C TYR A 287 -31.66 16.08 18.33
N ALA A 288 -31.05 15.39 19.30
CA ALA A 288 -31.16 13.93 19.47
C ALA A 288 -32.00 13.60 20.71
N VAL A 289 -32.72 12.47 20.66
CA VAL A 289 -33.45 11.90 21.79
C VAL A 289 -33.01 10.45 22.03
N ASP A 290 -33.04 9.98 23.29
CA ASP A 290 -32.77 8.58 23.62
C ASP A 290 -33.95 7.65 23.28
N ILE A 291 -33.83 6.35 23.57
CA ILE A 291 -34.89 5.36 23.32
C ILE A 291 -36.18 5.59 24.15
N PHE A 292 -36.22 6.64 24.99
CA PHE A 292 -37.35 7.06 25.81
C PHE A 292 -37.80 8.50 25.48
N ASP A 293 -37.42 9.05 24.33
CA ASP A 293 -37.76 10.40 23.84
C ASP A 293 -37.22 11.57 24.70
N ASN A 294 -36.23 11.34 25.57
CA ASN A 294 -35.59 12.42 26.33
C ASN A 294 -34.52 13.11 25.48
N LEU A 295 -34.45 14.44 25.54
CA LEU A 295 -33.40 15.22 24.87
C LEU A 295 -32.01 14.85 25.40
N VAL A 296 -31.13 14.39 24.50
CA VAL A 296 -29.73 14.06 24.80
C VAL A 296 -28.83 15.12 24.16
N PRO A 297 -27.84 15.68 24.89
CA PRO A 297 -26.85 16.56 24.31
C PRO A 297 -26.10 15.86 23.18
N VAL A 298 -26.23 16.37 21.95
CA VAL A 298 -25.46 15.88 20.79
C VAL A 298 -24.01 16.33 20.96
N ASN A 299 -23.11 15.39 21.19
CA ASN A 299 -21.68 15.67 21.08
C ASN A 299 -21.27 15.55 19.61
N TYR A 300 -21.16 16.70 18.92
CA TYR A 300 -20.82 16.84 17.50
C TYR A 300 -19.42 16.36 17.09
N ALA A 301 -18.68 15.71 18.00
CA ALA A 301 -17.31 15.23 17.80
C ALA A 301 -17.17 13.71 17.98
N SER A 302 -18.24 12.91 17.93
CA SER A 302 -18.14 11.46 18.16
C SER A 302 -18.90 10.60 17.13
N PRO A 303 -18.29 9.51 16.64
CA PRO A 303 -18.79 8.67 15.55
C PRO A 303 -20.01 7.81 15.95
N VAL A 304 -20.84 7.45 14.97
CA VAL A 304 -21.76 6.30 15.10
C VAL A 304 -20.95 5.04 14.82
N ILE A 305 -20.66 4.28 15.88
CA ILE A 305 -20.00 2.97 15.76
C ILE A 305 -21.10 1.93 15.53
N VAL A 306 -21.19 1.40 14.29
CA VAL A 306 -22.00 0.21 14.03
C VAL A 306 -21.12 -1.02 14.27
N SER A 307 -21.17 -1.57 15.48
CA SER A 307 -20.58 -2.88 15.77
C SER A 307 -21.54 -3.98 15.32
N VAL A 308 -21.22 -4.66 14.21
CA VAL A 308 -21.98 -5.85 13.80
C VAL A 308 -21.43 -7.06 14.54
N GLN A 309 -22.17 -7.54 15.53
CA GLN A 309 -21.91 -8.83 16.19
C GLN A 309 -22.57 -9.95 15.38
N ILE A 310 -21.78 -10.89 14.86
CA ILE A 310 -22.31 -12.08 14.19
C ILE A 310 -22.91 -12.97 15.27
N GLN A 311 -24.24 -13.05 15.37
CA GLN A 311 -24.87 -14.14 16.12
C GLN A 311 -24.55 -15.45 15.39
N GLN A 312 -23.74 -16.31 16.01
CA GLN A 312 -23.67 -17.71 15.61
C GLN A 312 -25.09 -18.28 15.76
N SER A 313 -25.67 -18.75 14.67
CA SER A 313 -26.97 -19.41 14.72
C SER A 313 -26.83 -20.70 15.52
N THR A 314 -27.25 -20.67 16.79
CA THR A 314 -27.61 -21.90 17.49
C THR A 314 -28.79 -22.50 16.73
N LYS A 315 -28.53 -23.57 15.96
CA LYS A 315 -29.59 -24.38 15.34
C LYS A 315 -30.64 -24.72 16.42
N PRO A 316 -31.95 -24.58 16.13
CA PRO A 316 -32.96 -25.15 17.01
C PRO A 316 -32.74 -26.67 17.05
N GLN A 317 -32.65 -27.24 18.25
CA GLN A 317 -32.81 -28.69 18.42
C GLN A 317 -34.21 -29.05 17.92
N LEU A 318 -34.28 -29.82 16.84
CA LEU A 318 -35.52 -30.46 16.41
C LEU A 318 -35.98 -31.38 17.53
N MET A 319 -37.04 -31.02 18.24
CA MET A 319 -37.78 -31.99 19.05
C MET A 319 -38.41 -33.00 18.08
N GLU A 320 -37.87 -34.23 18.07
CA GLU A 320 -38.53 -35.37 17.47
C GLU A 320 -39.90 -35.56 18.15
N LYS A 321 -40.98 -35.26 17.43
CA LYS A 321 -42.30 -35.80 17.78
C LYS A 321 -42.25 -37.31 17.53
N GLN A 322 -42.08 -38.09 18.59
CA GLN A 322 -42.37 -39.53 18.55
C GLN A 322 -43.85 -39.73 18.22
N SER A 323 -44.12 -40.28 17.04
CA SER A 323 -45.39 -40.89 16.70
C SER A 323 -45.51 -42.23 17.43
N LYS A 324 -46.53 -42.37 18.29
CA LYS A 324 -46.95 -43.68 18.80
C LYS A 324 -47.83 -44.37 17.74
N PRO A 325 -47.58 -45.64 17.37
CA PRO A 325 -48.60 -46.46 16.76
C PRO A 325 -49.51 -47.07 17.84
N PHE A 326 -50.71 -47.45 17.39
CA PHE A 326 -51.86 -48.01 18.11
C PHE A 326 -51.53 -49.09 19.14
#